data_AF-A0A537PMZ0-F1
#
_entry.id   AF-A0A537PMZ0-F1
#
_cell.length_a   1.000
_cell.length_b   1.000
_cell.length_c   1.000
_cell.angle_alpha   90.00
_cell.angle_beta   90.00
_cell.angle_gamma   90.00
#
_symmetry.space_group_name_H-M   'P 1'
#
loop_
_entity.id
_entity.type
_entity.pdbx_description
1 polymer ?
#
loop_
_entity_poly.entity_id
_entity_poly.type
_entity_poly.pdbx_seq_one_letter_code
_entity_poly.pdbx_strand_id
1 'polypeptide(L)'
;NNPQIGRSINDAVTMLNAGERVVAGTGPFGTAGESAQKGNPLALIYPTDGCVLILAPSGIMKGTKHPNAARLLMEYLLSVDASKVWVDHFGEPMRPEVSPPSGVKSAKDLTTIRPSVEEIFKG
;
A
#
# COMPACT_ATOMS: atom_id res chain seq x y z
N ASN A 1 -13.82 21.68 9.72
CA ASN A 1 -13.15 20.66 10.55
C ASN A 1 -11.67 21.03 10.62
N ASN A 2 -11.03 21.02 11.79
CA ASN A 2 -9.61 21.40 11.95
C ASN A 2 -8.77 20.12 12.11
N PRO A 3 -8.45 19.38 11.00
CA PRO A 3 -7.75 18.11 11.12
C PRO A 3 -6.31 18.31 11.60
N GLN A 4 -5.79 17.36 12.35
CA GLN A 4 -4.36 17.33 12.64
C GLN A 4 -3.59 16.86 11.40
N ILE A 5 -2.57 17.62 11.03
CA ILE A 5 -1.66 17.29 9.94
C ILE A 5 -0.37 16.75 10.56
N GLY A 6 -0.09 15.46 10.30
CA GLY A 6 1.17 14.82 10.67
C GLY A 6 2.29 15.16 9.69
N ARG A 7 3.52 14.80 10.04
CA ARG A 7 4.69 14.93 9.14
C ARG A 7 4.89 13.68 8.30
N SER A 8 4.27 12.58 8.69
CA SER A 8 4.27 11.30 8.01
C SER A 8 2.88 10.66 8.06
N ILE A 9 2.57 9.88 7.03
CA ILE A 9 1.40 9.01 7.04
C ILE A 9 1.46 7.98 8.18
N ASN A 10 2.66 7.57 8.61
CA ASN A 10 2.83 6.63 9.72
C ASN A 10 2.51 7.28 11.08
N ASP A 11 2.58 8.61 11.20
CA ASP A 11 2.21 9.30 12.44
C ASP A 11 0.74 9.03 12.80
N ALA A 12 -0.12 8.84 11.80
CA ALA A 12 -1.51 8.46 11.99
C ALA A 12 -1.65 7.16 12.78
N VAL A 13 -0.85 6.14 12.45
CA VAL A 13 -0.88 4.84 13.14
C VAL A 13 -0.43 4.99 14.59
N THR A 14 0.63 5.75 14.83
CA THR A 14 1.12 6.05 16.18
C THR A 14 0.06 6.78 17.02
N MET A 15 -0.55 7.85 16.48
CA MET A 15 -1.58 8.61 17.18
C MET A 15 -2.84 7.80 17.48
N LEU A 16 -3.24 6.90 16.58
CA LEU A 16 -4.36 5.99 16.81
C LEU A 16 -4.03 4.99 17.93
N ASN A 17 -2.85 4.36 17.87
CA ASN A 17 -2.41 3.43 18.91
C ASN A 17 -2.29 4.10 20.29
N ALA A 18 -1.85 5.35 20.34
CA ALA A 18 -1.76 6.14 21.57
C ALA A 18 -3.13 6.65 22.07
N GLY A 19 -4.19 6.53 21.28
CA GLY A 19 -5.52 7.09 21.59
C GLY A 19 -5.60 8.61 21.46
N GLU A 20 -4.59 9.27 20.89
CA GLU A 20 -4.61 10.72 20.64
C GLU A 20 -5.64 11.08 19.57
N ARG A 21 -5.92 10.14 18.64
CA ARG A 21 -6.95 10.27 17.61
C ARG A 21 -7.78 8.98 17.55
N VAL A 22 -9.02 9.12 17.14
CA VAL A 22 -9.97 8.00 17.01
C VAL A 22 -10.09 7.47 15.58
N VAL A 23 -9.82 8.32 14.58
CA VAL A 23 -9.92 8.00 13.16
C VAL A 23 -8.80 8.72 12.41
N ALA A 24 -8.23 8.04 11.41
CA ALA A 24 -7.33 8.64 10.43
C ALA A 24 -7.75 8.26 9.02
N GLY A 25 -7.81 9.26 8.11
CA GLY A 25 -8.13 9.03 6.70
C GLY A 25 -6.92 8.70 5.82
N THR A 26 -5.69 8.86 6.34
CA THR A 26 -4.44 8.79 5.56
C THR A 26 -3.46 7.72 6.05
N GLY A 27 -3.90 6.81 6.92
CA GLY A 27 -3.03 5.74 7.45
C GLY A 27 -2.66 4.72 6.35
N PRO A 28 -1.39 4.31 6.23
CA PRO A 28 -1.00 3.31 5.25
C PRO A 28 -1.51 1.93 5.66
N PHE A 29 -2.21 1.26 4.74
CA PHE A 29 -2.83 -0.04 4.95
C PHE A 29 -1.85 -1.09 5.49
N GLY A 30 -0.64 -1.12 4.92
CA GLY A 30 0.47 -1.98 5.35
C GLY A 30 0.74 -1.94 6.85
N THR A 31 1.24 -0.78 7.32
CA THR A 31 1.65 -0.62 8.72
C THR A 31 0.47 -0.69 9.70
N ALA A 32 -0.72 -0.23 9.30
CA ALA A 32 -1.92 -0.32 10.13
C ALA A 32 -2.38 -1.77 10.28
N GLY A 33 -2.33 -2.56 9.19
CA GLY A 33 -2.60 -4.00 9.19
C GLY A 33 -1.60 -4.77 10.06
N GLU A 34 -0.31 -4.50 9.91
CA GLU A 34 0.74 -5.09 10.77
C GLU A 34 0.54 -4.74 12.25
N SER A 35 0.18 -3.49 12.54
CA SER A 35 -0.12 -3.04 13.89
C SER A 35 -1.32 -3.79 14.47
N ALA A 36 -2.41 -3.95 13.70
CA ALA A 36 -3.57 -4.74 14.11
C ALA A 36 -3.22 -6.22 14.31
N GLN A 37 -2.39 -6.81 13.44
CA GLN A 37 -1.93 -8.19 13.55
C GLN A 37 -1.13 -8.43 14.84
N LYS A 38 -0.40 -7.42 15.32
CA LYS A 38 0.30 -7.44 16.62
C LYS A 38 -0.62 -7.29 17.83
N GLY A 39 -1.94 -7.20 17.63
CA GLY A 39 -2.94 -7.09 18.70
C GLY A 39 -3.26 -5.66 19.14
N ASN A 40 -2.76 -4.64 18.43
CA ASN A 40 -3.14 -3.26 18.73
C ASN A 40 -4.61 -3.02 18.34
N PRO A 41 -5.34 -2.12 19.03
CA PRO A 41 -6.78 -1.93 18.86
C PRO A 41 -7.12 -1.08 17.63
N LEU A 42 -6.60 -1.48 16.46
CA LEU A 42 -6.83 -0.80 15.19
C LEU A 42 -7.78 -1.62 14.31
N ALA A 43 -8.69 -0.93 13.63
CA ALA A 43 -9.55 -1.51 12.60
C ALA A 43 -9.29 -0.80 11.26
N LEU A 44 -9.24 -1.57 10.19
CA LEU A 44 -9.13 -1.08 8.82
C LEU A 44 -10.54 -0.96 8.22
N ILE A 45 -10.89 0.23 7.73
CA ILE A 45 -12.19 0.53 7.14
C ILE A 45 -11.99 0.89 5.68
N TYR A 46 -12.79 0.29 4.80
CA TYR A 46 -12.86 0.65 3.38
C TYR A 46 -14.00 1.66 3.19
N PRO A 47 -13.71 2.94 2.86
CA PRO A 47 -14.73 3.94 2.63
C PRO A 47 -15.63 3.58 1.44
N THR A 48 -16.91 3.93 1.52
CA THR A 48 -17.92 3.60 0.50
C THR A 48 -17.79 4.44 -0.77
N ASP A 49 -17.19 5.62 -0.66
CA ASP A 49 -16.89 6.54 -1.77
C ASP A 49 -15.58 6.20 -2.49
N GLY A 50 -14.76 5.31 -1.91
CA GLY A 50 -13.62 4.70 -2.57
C GLY A 50 -12.34 4.70 -1.73
N CYS A 51 -11.37 3.92 -2.19
CA CYS A 51 -10.05 3.79 -1.56
C CYS A 51 -8.98 4.36 -2.48
N VAL A 52 -8.05 5.14 -1.94
CA VAL A 52 -6.91 5.63 -2.73
C VAL A 52 -5.97 4.47 -3.06
N LEU A 53 -5.76 4.22 -4.35
CA LEU A 53 -4.81 3.20 -4.83
C LEU A 53 -3.50 3.87 -5.26
N ILE A 54 -2.43 3.59 -4.54
CA ILE A 54 -1.08 4.09 -4.85
C ILE A 54 -0.38 3.09 -5.76
N LEU A 55 0.08 3.56 -6.93
CA LEU A 55 0.89 2.77 -7.85
C LEU A 55 2.37 3.03 -7.59
N ALA A 56 3.14 1.97 -7.32
CA ALA A 56 4.58 2.04 -7.06
C ALA A 56 5.35 1.36 -8.22
N PRO A 57 5.68 2.09 -9.31
CA PRO A 57 6.41 1.51 -10.43
C PRO A 57 7.88 1.25 -10.08
N SER A 58 8.44 0.19 -10.66
CA SER A 58 9.88 -0.08 -10.66
C SER A 58 10.42 0.01 -12.09
N GLY A 59 11.66 0.47 -12.24
CA GLY A 59 12.26 0.71 -13.56
C GLY A 59 13.77 0.53 -13.58
N ILE A 60 14.31 0.21 -14.76
CA ILE A 60 15.75 0.04 -14.99
C ILE A 60 16.30 1.33 -15.61
N MET A 61 17.29 1.93 -14.97
CA MET A 61 17.93 3.15 -15.49
C MET A 61 18.75 2.88 -16.76
N LYS A 62 18.59 3.76 -17.75
CA LYS A 62 19.39 3.74 -18.98
C LYS A 62 20.88 3.89 -18.63
N GLY A 63 21.73 3.04 -19.21
CA GLY A 63 23.18 3.06 -18.97
C GLY A 63 23.61 2.39 -17.66
N THR A 64 22.75 1.60 -17.00
CA THR A 64 23.16 0.78 -15.85
C THR A 64 24.35 -0.11 -16.19
N LYS A 65 25.31 -0.23 -15.26
CA LYS A 65 26.51 -1.08 -15.41
C LYS A 65 26.18 -2.58 -15.45
N HIS A 66 25.03 -2.97 -14.92
CA HIS A 66 24.63 -4.37 -14.78
C HIS A 66 23.19 -4.60 -15.31
N PRO A 67 22.96 -4.50 -16.63
CA PRO A 67 21.62 -4.59 -17.21
C PRO A 67 20.96 -5.95 -17.00
N ASN A 68 21.73 -7.04 -17.05
CA ASN A 68 21.21 -8.39 -16.82
C ASN A 68 20.75 -8.60 -15.38
N ALA A 69 21.51 -8.09 -14.40
CA ALA A 69 21.13 -8.16 -12.99
C ALA A 69 19.89 -7.30 -12.69
N ALA A 70 19.82 -6.10 -13.28
CA ALA A 70 18.64 -5.25 -13.16
C ALA A 70 17.38 -5.90 -13.75
N ARG A 71 17.49 -6.56 -14.91
CA ARG A 71 16.38 -7.33 -15.50
C ARG A 71 15.96 -8.49 -14.60
N LEU A 72 16.92 -9.23 -14.05
CA LEU A 72 16.62 -10.33 -13.14
C LEU A 72 15.89 -9.84 -11.88
N LEU A 73 16.27 -8.68 -11.33
CA LEU A 73 15.54 -8.10 -10.20
C LEU A 73 14.10 -7.74 -10.57
N MET A 74 13.87 -7.15 -11.74
CA MET A 74 12.51 -6.85 -12.21
C MET A 74 11.67 -8.12 -12.39
N GLU A 75 12.26 -9.20 -12.94
CA GLU A 75 11.60 -10.50 -13.06
C GLU A 75 11.27 -11.10 -11.69
N TYR A 76 12.18 -10.97 -10.73
CA TYR A 76 11.92 -11.40 -9.35
C TYR A 76 10.79 -10.61 -8.71
N LEU A 77 10.79 -9.28 -8.80
CA LEU A 77 9.73 -8.43 -8.21
C LEU A 77 8.34 -8.75 -8.77
N LEU A 78 8.25 -9.26 -10.00
CA LEU A 78 7.00 -9.69 -10.64
C LEU A 78 6.70 -11.18 -10.44
N SER A 79 7.54 -11.92 -9.71
CA SER A 79 7.35 -13.35 -9.45
C SER A 79 6.25 -13.62 -8.42
N VAL A 80 5.76 -14.85 -8.39
CA VAL A 80 4.82 -15.33 -7.36
C VAL A 80 5.44 -15.22 -5.97
N ASP A 81 6.73 -15.54 -5.82
CA ASP A 81 7.38 -15.55 -4.50
C ASP A 81 7.56 -14.14 -3.93
N ALA A 82 7.93 -13.17 -4.76
CA ALA A 82 7.92 -11.77 -4.34
C ALA A 82 6.50 -11.28 -3.99
N SER A 83 5.48 -11.71 -4.74
CA SER A 83 4.09 -11.36 -4.45
C SER A 83 3.58 -11.96 -3.13
N LYS A 84 4.07 -13.13 -2.70
CA LYS A 84 3.76 -13.69 -1.37
C LYS A 84 4.34 -12.83 -0.26
N VAL A 85 5.63 -12.47 -0.38
CA VAL A 85 6.28 -11.55 0.57
C VAL A 85 5.53 -10.22 0.64
N TRP A 86 5.09 -9.70 -0.50
CA TRP A 86 4.33 -8.46 -0.56
C TRP A 86 3.00 -8.55 0.20
N VAL A 87 2.28 -9.65 0.06
CA VAL A 87 1.01 -9.91 0.75
C VAL A 87 1.18 -10.13 2.25
N ASP A 88 2.29 -10.72 2.70
CA ASP A 88 2.61 -10.88 4.13
C ASP A 88 2.70 -9.52 4.86
N HIS A 89 3.05 -8.47 4.11
CA HIS A 89 3.08 -7.07 4.56
C HIS A 89 1.84 -6.27 4.15
N PHE A 90 0.70 -6.95 3.95
CA PHE A 90 -0.59 -6.37 3.57
C PHE A 90 -0.56 -5.56 2.26
N GLY A 91 0.40 -5.83 1.38
CA GLY A 91 0.46 -5.26 0.04
C GLY A 91 -0.57 -5.87 -0.90
N GLU A 92 -1.04 -5.08 -1.87
CA GLU A 92 -1.94 -5.57 -2.93
C GLU A 92 -1.21 -6.56 -3.85
N PRO A 93 -1.68 -7.81 -4.01
CA PRO A 93 -1.06 -8.76 -4.92
C PRO A 93 -1.27 -8.35 -6.38
N MET A 94 -0.17 -8.33 -7.15
CA MET A 94 -0.24 -8.13 -8.61
C MET A 94 -0.45 -9.45 -9.37
N ARG A 95 -0.21 -10.58 -8.70
CA ARG A 95 -0.26 -11.92 -9.28
C ARG A 95 -1.60 -12.59 -8.98
N PRO A 96 -2.36 -13.05 -9.99
CA PRO A 96 -3.64 -13.72 -9.76
C PRO A 96 -3.51 -15.02 -8.95
N GLU A 97 -2.32 -15.61 -8.92
CA GLU A 97 -2.02 -16.81 -8.14
C GLU A 97 -1.90 -16.56 -6.63
N VAL A 98 -1.78 -15.30 -6.20
CA VAL A 98 -1.60 -14.91 -4.80
C VAL A 98 -2.83 -14.15 -4.33
N SER A 99 -3.50 -14.67 -3.30
CA SER A 99 -4.66 -14.02 -2.69
C SER A 99 -4.24 -13.07 -1.57
N PRO A 100 -4.98 -11.98 -1.31
CA PRO A 100 -4.77 -11.14 -0.15
C PRO A 100 -4.91 -11.92 1.17
N PRO A 101 -4.39 -11.39 2.30
CA PRO A 101 -4.60 -11.99 3.61
C PRO A 101 -6.09 -12.09 3.96
N SER A 102 -6.45 -13.03 4.83
CA SER A 102 -7.85 -13.18 5.26
C SER A 102 -8.39 -11.89 5.87
N GLY A 103 -9.61 -11.51 5.46
CA GLY A 103 -10.25 -10.26 5.89
C GLY A 103 -9.79 -8.99 5.15
N VAL A 104 -8.78 -9.07 4.28
CA VAL A 104 -8.34 -7.96 3.43
C VAL A 104 -9.04 -8.05 2.07
N LYS A 105 -9.64 -6.94 1.63
CA LYS A 105 -10.20 -6.81 0.28
C LYS A 105 -9.09 -6.42 -0.71
N SER A 106 -9.09 -7.06 -1.87
CA SER A 106 -8.23 -6.66 -3.00
C SER A 106 -8.77 -5.40 -3.66
N ALA A 107 -7.88 -4.61 -4.25
CA ALA A 107 -8.21 -3.45 -5.06
C ALA A 107 -9.20 -3.78 -6.20
N LYS A 108 -9.22 -5.02 -6.71
CA LYS A 108 -10.18 -5.46 -7.74
C LYS A 108 -11.64 -5.46 -7.26
N ASP A 109 -11.85 -5.59 -5.96
CA ASP A 109 -13.16 -5.70 -5.31
C ASP A 109 -13.59 -4.35 -4.68
N LEU A 110 -12.83 -3.28 -4.94
CA LEU A 110 -13.02 -1.95 -4.34
C LEU A 110 -13.16 -0.88 -5.42
N THR A 111 -13.93 0.16 -5.12
CA THR A 111 -13.87 1.40 -5.90
C THR A 111 -12.53 2.09 -5.60
N THR A 112 -11.65 2.16 -6.60
CA THR A 112 -10.32 2.77 -6.44
C THR A 112 -10.31 4.20 -6.93
N ILE A 113 -9.70 5.09 -6.15
CA ILE A 113 -9.39 6.46 -6.52
C ILE A 113 -7.90 6.52 -6.85
N ARG A 114 -7.56 6.88 -8.08
CA ARG A 114 -6.18 7.13 -8.50
C ARG A 114 -6.17 8.14 -9.65
N PRO A 115 -5.16 9.00 -9.74
CA PRO A 115 -5.01 9.87 -10.89
C PRO A 115 -4.71 9.03 -12.13
N SER A 116 -5.26 9.46 -13.26
CA SER A 116 -4.87 9.02 -14.59
C SER A 116 -3.44 9.46 -14.89
N VAL A 117 -2.82 8.82 -15.89
CA VAL A 117 -1.47 9.19 -16.34
C VAL A 117 -1.42 10.67 -16.75
N GLU A 118 -2.46 11.16 -17.42
CA GLU A 118 -2.54 12.56 -17.84
C GLU A 118 -2.63 13.54 -16.66
N GLU A 119 -3.38 13.20 -15.62
CA GLU A 119 -3.47 14.02 -14.40
C GLU A 119 -2.13 14.06 -13.66
N ILE A 120 -1.44 12.92 -13.56
CA ILE A 120 -0.09 12.85 -12.97
C ILE A 120 0.89 13.79 -13.69
N PHE A 121 0.81 13.87 -15.02
CA PHE A 121 1.70 14.74 -15.80
C PHE A 121 1.40 16.24 -15.64
N LYS A 122 0.17 16.63 -15.31
CA LYS A 122 -0.24 18.03 -15.17
C LYS A 122 0.15 18.62 -13.80
N GLY A 123 0.27 17.79 -12.77
CA GLY A 123 0.53 18.20 -11.39
C GLY A 123 -0.75 18.53 -10.64
#